data_AF-A0A1F8MAU6-F1
#
_entry.id   AF-A0A1F8MAU6-F1
#
_cell.length_a   1.000
_cell.length_b   1.000
_cell.length_c   1.000
_cell.angle_alpha   90.00
_cell.angle_beta   90.00
_cell.angle_gamma   90.00
#
_symmetry.space_group_name_H-M   'P 1'
#
loop_
_entity.id
_entity.type
_entity.pdbx_description
1 polymer ?
#
loop_
_entity_poly.entity_id
_entity_poly.type
_entity_poly.pdbx_seq_one_letter_code
_entity_poly.pdbx_strand_id
1 'polypeptide(L)'
;MTEKPERKGGQPYSPEEILSFDRIRRAMTSRVLDRIEELWQAKQPISVEQVNEVIASEWQRVKDAVRSSPAAREAFRKYLERTVSEQIERLMKDDKTELESLGVVEKSL
;
A
#
# COMPACT_ATOMS: atom_id res chain seq x y z
N MET A 1 22.09 12.40 26.61
CA MET A 1 21.88 10.96 26.31
C MET A 1 20.53 10.88 25.62
N THR A 2 20.51 10.70 24.30
CA THR A 2 19.27 10.71 23.52
C THR A 2 18.84 9.28 23.32
N GLU A 3 17.89 8.82 24.14
CA GLU A 3 17.25 7.52 23.96
C GLU A 3 16.59 7.48 22.58
N LYS A 4 17.13 6.65 21.69
CA LYS A 4 16.42 6.27 20.46
C LYS A 4 15.25 5.38 20.90
N PRO A 5 14.00 5.66 20.50
CA PRO A 5 12.91 4.76 20.82
C PRO A 5 13.16 3.43 20.12
N GLU A 6 13.40 2.38 20.90
CA GLU A 6 13.44 1.00 20.42
C GLU A 6 12.08 0.69 19.80
N ARG A 7 12.01 0.68 18.46
CA ARG A 7 10.79 0.36 17.72
C ARG A 7 10.58 -1.15 17.77
N LYS A 8 9.76 -1.61 18.71
CA LYS A 8 9.37 -3.03 18.84
C LYS A 8 8.65 -3.51 17.57
N GLY A 9 8.84 -4.78 17.20
CA GLY A 9 8.37 -5.46 15.97
C GLY A 9 6.85 -5.54 15.73
N GLY A 10 6.05 -4.69 16.39
CA GLY A 10 4.59 -4.60 16.26
C GLY A 10 4.06 -3.25 15.76
N GLN A 11 4.90 -2.23 15.58
CA GLN A 11 4.43 -0.92 15.10
C GLN A 11 4.04 -0.97 13.61
N PRO A 12 2.99 -0.25 13.16
CA PRO A 12 2.72 -0.06 11.74
C PRO A 12 3.92 0.51 11.00
N TYR A 13 4.02 0.24 9.70
CA TYR A 13 4.99 0.93 8.86
C TYR A 13 4.64 2.42 8.77
N SER A 14 5.62 3.29 8.94
CA SER A 14 5.43 4.72 8.71
C SER A 14 5.35 5.02 7.21
N PRO A 15 4.71 6.12 6.79
CA PRO A 15 4.71 6.54 5.40
C PRO A 15 6.14 6.63 4.82
N GLU A 16 7.10 7.12 5.60
CA GLU A 16 8.48 7.28 5.17
C GLU A 16 9.18 5.95 4.91
N GLU A 17 8.85 4.90 5.66
CA GLU A 17 9.43 3.57 5.49
C GLU A 17 8.95 2.90 4.20
N ILE A 18 7.74 3.24 3.73
CA ILE A 18 7.14 2.66 2.50
C ILE A 18 7.30 3.54 1.26
N LEU A 19 8.04 4.65 1.35
CA LEU A 19 8.27 5.56 0.22
C LEU A 19 9.11 4.95 -0.91
N SER A 20 9.96 3.97 -0.62
CA SER A 20 10.81 3.34 -1.64
C SER A 20 11.19 1.90 -1.30
N PHE A 21 11.54 1.11 -2.31
CA PHE A 21 11.98 -0.28 -2.12
C PHE A 21 13.20 -0.41 -1.21
N ASP A 22 14.15 0.52 -1.28
CA ASP A 22 15.33 0.51 -0.39
C ASP A 22 14.93 0.74 1.07
N ARG A 23 13.99 1.66 1.33
CA ARG A 23 13.50 1.94 2.68
C ARG A 23 12.69 0.78 3.25
N ILE A 24 11.83 0.18 2.41
CA ILE A 24 11.10 -1.04 2.76
C ILE A 24 12.08 -2.15 3.13
N ARG A 25 13.11 -2.39 2.31
CA ARG A 25 14.12 -3.41 2.56
C ARG A 25 14.79 -3.20 3.92
N ARG A 26 15.28 -1.98 4.20
CA ARG A 26 15.95 -1.67 5.47
C ARG A 26 15.03 -1.87 6.68
N ALA A 27 13.81 -1.33 6.61
CA ALA A 27 12.86 -1.42 7.71
C ALA A 27 12.42 -2.87 7.95
N MET A 28 12.13 -3.63 6.89
CA MET A 28 11.74 -5.04 6.96
C MET A 28 12.89 -5.91 7.48
N THR A 29 14.12 -5.72 7.00
CA THR A 29 15.28 -6.47 7.50
C THR A 29 15.47 -6.28 9.00
N SER A 30 15.42 -5.04 9.50
CA SER A 30 15.53 -4.78 10.95
C SER A 30 14.44 -5.52 11.73
N ARG A 31 13.16 -5.36 11.34
CA ARG A 31 12.02 -5.95 12.05
C ARG A 31 12.02 -7.48 12.01
N VAL A 32 12.43 -8.07 10.88
CA VAL A 32 12.56 -9.54 10.76
C VAL A 32 13.65 -10.05 11.70
N LEU A 33 14.80 -9.37 11.77
CA LEU A 33 15.87 -9.73 12.69
C LEU A 33 15.41 -9.61 14.15
N ASP A 34 14.77 -8.50 14.52
CA ASP A 34 14.23 -8.29 15.88
C ASP A 34 13.27 -9.44 16.27
N ARG A 35 12.35 -9.83 15.36
CA ARG A 35 11.40 -10.92 15.59
C ARG A 35 12.08 -12.29 15.66
N ILE A 36 13.12 -12.53 14.88
CA ILE A 36 13.91 -13.78 14.94
C ILE A 36 14.68 -13.85 16.27
N GLU A 37 15.26 -12.74 16.72
CA GLU A 37 15.95 -12.65 18.02
C GLU A 37 14.99 -12.91 19.19
N GLU A 38 13.76 -12.38 19.13
CA GLU A 38 12.70 -12.68 20.10
C GLU A 38 12.36 -14.18 20.14
N LEU A 39 12.28 -14.85 18.98
CA LEU A 39 12.03 -16.29 18.90
C LEU A 39 13.19 -17.14 19.44
N TRP A 40 14.41 -16.65 19.37
CA TRP A 40 15.61 -17.38 19.80
C TRP A 40 15.73 -17.53 21.32
N GLN A 41 14.90 -16.86 22.12
CA GLN A 41 14.97 -16.89 23.59
C GLN A 41 14.80 -18.30 24.22
N ALA A 42 14.36 -19.31 23.45
CA ALA A 42 14.17 -20.69 23.92
C ALA A 42 15.38 -21.63 23.75
N LYS A 43 16.57 -21.16 23.35
CA LYS A 43 17.78 -21.98 23.09
C LYS A 43 17.62 -23.12 22.06
N GLN A 44 16.54 -23.11 21.27
CA GLN A 44 16.34 -24.01 20.16
C GLN A 44 16.90 -23.38 18.87
N PRO A 45 17.53 -24.14 17.97
CA PRO A 45 17.96 -23.63 16.68
C PRO A 45 16.75 -23.16 15.87
N ILE A 46 16.85 -21.97 15.28
CA ILE A 46 15.81 -21.44 14.40
C ILE A 46 15.94 -22.14 13.04
N SER A 47 14.85 -22.75 12.59
CA SER A 47 14.76 -23.38 11.28
C SER A 47 14.61 -22.36 10.16
N VAL A 48 15.00 -22.73 8.94
CA VAL A 48 14.84 -21.89 7.75
C VAL A 48 13.35 -21.61 7.48
N GLU A 49 12.49 -22.58 7.77
CA GLU A 49 11.04 -22.48 7.65
C GLU A 49 10.49 -21.36 8.55
N GLN A 50 10.92 -21.30 9.82
CA GLN A 50 10.52 -20.23 10.74
C GLN A 50 10.98 -18.86 10.27
N VAL A 51 12.20 -18.75 9.72
CA VAL A 51 12.68 -17.49 9.14
C VAL A 51 11.80 -17.06 7.96
N ASN A 52 11.47 -18.00 7.06
CA ASN A 52 10.62 -17.73 5.91
C ASN A 52 9.20 -17.31 6.30
N GLU A 53 8.63 -17.90 7.35
CA GLU A 53 7.33 -17.51 7.89
C GLU A 53 7.35 -16.07 8.44
N VAL A 54 8.40 -15.70 9.17
CA VAL A 54 8.58 -14.34 9.70
C VAL A 54 8.70 -13.34 8.54
N ILE A 55 9.49 -13.65 7.51
CA ILE A 55 9.65 -12.84 6.31
C ILE A 55 8.31 -12.67 5.58
N ALA A 56 7.57 -13.77 5.35
CA ALA A 56 6.29 -13.74 4.65
C ALA A 56 5.24 -12.92 5.41
N SER A 57 5.18 -13.10 6.73
CA SER A 57 4.33 -12.33 7.64
C SER A 57 4.63 -10.83 7.57
N GLU A 58 5.91 -10.45 7.63
CA GLU A 58 6.31 -9.04 7.59
C GLU A 58 6.07 -8.43 6.19
N TRP A 59 6.26 -9.22 5.13
CA TRP A 59 5.93 -8.79 3.76
C TRP A 59 4.45 -8.48 3.59
N GLN A 60 3.56 -9.26 4.21
CA GLN A 60 2.13 -8.98 4.19
C GLN A 60 1.81 -7.63 4.86
N ARG A 61 2.45 -7.33 6.00
CA ARG A 61 2.32 -6.03 6.67
C ARG A 61 2.78 -4.86 5.81
N VAL A 62 3.88 -5.00 5.08
CA VAL A 62 4.35 -4.00 4.10
C VAL A 62 3.27 -3.73 3.05
N LYS A 63 2.74 -4.79 2.42
CA LYS A 63 1.72 -4.65 1.38
C LYS A 63 0.47 -3.94 1.88
N ASP A 64 0.03 -4.24 3.10
CA ASP A 64 -1.15 -3.62 3.68
C ASP A 64 -0.90 -2.15 4.02
N ALA A 65 0.28 -1.82 4.56
CA ALA A 65 0.69 -0.43 4.77
C ALA A 65 0.73 0.37 3.46
N VAL A 66 1.35 -0.18 2.41
CA VAL A 66 1.39 0.44 1.07
C VAL A 66 -0.02 0.70 0.55
N ARG A 67 -0.91 -0.29 0.58
CA ARG A 67 -2.31 -0.16 0.11
C ARG A 67 -3.12 0.86 0.91
N SER A 68 -2.82 1.00 2.19
CA SER A 68 -3.47 1.98 3.06
C SER A 68 -2.93 3.41 2.87
N SER A 69 -1.76 3.57 2.22
CA SER A 69 -1.08 4.85 2.10
C SER A 69 -1.81 5.83 1.17
N PRO A 70 -1.81 7.14 1.48
CA PRO A 70 -2.38 8.17 0.61
C PRO A 70 -1.75 8.17 -0.79
N ALA A 71 -0.44 7.97 -0.88
CA ALA A 71 0.29 7.96 -2.15
C ALA A 71 -0.15 6.80 -3.06
N ALA A 72 -0.34 5.59 -2.51
CA ALA A 72 -0.85 4.47 -3.29
C ALA A 72 -2.29 4.69 -3.74
N ARG A 73 -3.14 5.25 -2.88
CA ARG A 73 -4.52 5.63 -3.23
C ARG A 73 -4.56 6.67 -4.34
N GLU A 74 -3.68 7.66 -4.30
CA GLU A 74 -3.61 8.70 -5.32
C GLU A 74 -3.09 8.16 -6.65
N ALA A 75 -2.03 7.35 -6.64
CA ALA A 75 -1.52 6.69 -7.84
C ALA A 75 -2.58 5.78 -8.48
N PHE A 76 -3.30 5.02 -7.66
CA PHE A 76 -4.41 4.19 -8.12
C PHE A 76 -5.57 5.01 -8.67
N ARG A 77 -5.95 6.12 -8.02
CA ARG A 77 -6.97 7.05 -8.53
C ARG A 77 -6.57 7.61 -9.89
N LYS A 78 -5.34 8.10 -10.05
CA LYS A 78 -4.83 8.63 -11.34
C LYS A 78 -4.86 7.58 -12.45
N TYR A 79 -4.52 6.33 -12.12
CA TYR A 79 -4.63 5.23 -13.08
C TYR A 79 -6.10 5.00 -13.52
N LEU A 80 -7.05 5.03 -12.59
CA LEU A 80 -8.47 4.81 -12.89
C LEU A 80 -9.14 6.00 -13.57
N GLU A 81 -8.70 7.24 -13.28
CA GLU A 81 -9.30 8.47 -13.82
C GLU A 81 -9.47 8.41 -15.34
N ARG A 82 -8.45 7.94 -16.07
CA ARG A 82 -8.53 7.81 -17.52
C ARG A 82 -9.63 6.83 -17.96
N THR A 83 -9.63 5.62 -17.40
CA THR A 83 -10.60 4.58 -17.77
C THR A 83 -12.03 4.96 -17.39
N VAL A 84 -12.22 5.59 -16.24
CA VAL A 84 -13.54 6.06 -15.81
C VAL A 84 -14.01 7.19 -16.71
N SER A 85 -13.14 8.15 -17.05
CA SER A 85 -13.48 9.25 -17.96
C SER A 85 -13.91 8.73 -19.32
N GLU A 86 -13.15 7.81 -19.91
CA GLU A 86 -13.47 7.20 -21.21
C GLU A 86 -14.83 6.49 -21.20
N GLN A 87 -15.16 5.78 -20.11
CA GLN A 87 -16.45 5.09 -20.00
C GLN A 87 -17.62 6.06 -19.79
N ILE A 88 -17.43 7.14 -19.02
CA ILE A 88 -18.44 8.18 -18.87
C ILE A 88 -18.71 8.85 -20.21
N GLU A 89 -17.67 9.22 -20.96
CA GLU A 89 -17.82 9.83 -22.29
C GLU A 89 -18.57 8.92 -23.26
N ARG A 90 -18.33 7.61 -23.19
CA ARG A 90 -19.07 6.64 -24.01
C ARG A 90 -20.55 6.63 -23.66
N LEU A 91 -20.90 6.52 -22.37
CA LEU A 91 -22.30 6.55 -21.92
C LEU A 91 -22.99 7.86 -22.35
N MET A 92 -22.30 8.99 -22.22
CA MET A 92 -22.84 10.29 -22.66
C MET A 92 -23.11 10.34 -24.17
N LYS A 93 -22.28 9.69 -24.99
CA LYS A 93 -22.50 9.61 -26.44
C LYS A 93 -23.66 8.68 -26.78
N ASP A 94 -23.72 7.53 -26.12
CA ASP A 94 -24.74 6.51 -26.37
C ASP A 94 -26.15 7.04 -26.01
N ASP A 95 -26.26 7.78 -24.89
CA ASP A 95 -27.54 8.31 -24.39
C ASP A 95 -27.80 9.78 -24.81
N LYS A 96 -26.98 10.36 -25.69
CA LYS A 96 -27.01 11.80 -26.03
C LYS A 96 -28.40 12.28 -26.45
N THR A 97 -29.02 11.59 -27.40
CA THR A 97 -30.33 11.97 -27.95
C THR A 97 -31.44 11.93 -26.88
N GLU A 98 -31.39 10.94 -26.00
CA GLU A 98 -32.35 10.83 -24.89
C GLU A 98 -32.18 12.00 -23.92
N LEU A 99 -30.94 12.26 -23.50
CA LEU A 99 -30.61 13.37 -22.60
C LEU A 99 -31.00 14.73 -23.20
N GLU A 100 -30.75 14.95 -24.49
CA GLU A 100 -31.16 16.16 -25.21
C GLU A 100 -32.69 16.33 -25.26
N SER A 101 -33.44 15.23 -25.44
CA SER A 101 -34.91 15.26 -25.40
C SER A 101 -35.47 15.65 -24.03
N LEU A 102 -34.71 15.41 -22.95
CA LEU A 102 -35.02 15.83 -21.58
C LEU A 102 -34.52 17.24 -21.25
N GLY A 103 -33.97 17.97 -22.23
CA GLY A 103 -33.54 19.36 -22.10
C GLY A 103 -32.09 19.53 -21.61
N VAL A 104 -31.28 18.47 -21.58
CA VAL A 104 -29.84 18.58 -21.35
C VAL A 104 -29.21 19.18 -22.62
N VAL A 105 -28.49 20.29 -22.47
CA VAL A 105 -27.83 20.97 -23.58
C VAL A 105 -26.32 21.05 -23.34
N GLU A 106 -25.53 20.70 -24.36
CA GLU A 106 -24.09 20.97 -24.37
C GLU A 106 -23.88 22.49 -24.32
N LYS A 107 -23.31 22.97 -23.22
CA LYS A 107 -22.82 24.35 -23.12
C LYS A 107 -21.33 24.33 -23.44
N SER A 108 -20.96 24.91 -24.57
CA SER A 108 -19.56 25.26 -24.83
C SER A 108 -19.12 26.33 -23.83
N LEU A 109 -17.98 26.12 -23.19
CA LEU A 109 -17.28 27.14 -22.39
C LEU A 109 -16.65 28.20 -23.29
#